data_AF-A0A497RSM9-F1
#
_entry.id   AF-A0A497RSM9-F1
#
_cell.length_a   1.000
_cell.length_b   1.000
_cell.length_c   1.000
_cell.angle_alpha   90.00
_cell.angle_beta   90.00
_cell.angle_gamma   90.00
#
_symmetry.space_group_name_H-M   'P 1'
#
loop_
_entity.id
_entity.type
_entity.pdbx_description
1 polymer ?
#
loop_
_entity_poly.entity_id
_entity_poly.type
_entity_poly.pdbx_seq_one_letter_code
_entity_poly.pdbx_strand_id
1 'polypeptide(L)'
;MKMEMMSKSRLAAMVLIFVLLHDVMAAESARSTEIKIPVDSVTIYGNDMAFVKRGTAVDLDKGILEIRVLNLTKPILDSLFIYDSKGSLFDWYHHVKTERVREYVEKTLGFDEILKNSVGSEIEINTYSNRSLQGELTWVGAGKIGILGDDGVLFINRRDIRDIFIYGAETKETKEINKTISIPELVFKERSEKGRHDIKISYLTWGANWKVDYKFYTDSDEKTGKGTLQAWSIISNQVGEDWDDVRMKLVVGYPLVLYPRAIPTPIRRDYVYKAMAMEAEAGLAAPPVEERFVSESIGEYCVYELMDRVTLKKGETRYFPIFSKEVEFRKRYLWDTSNGETTYKIYEIENTLDNPWAEGIFSVYVKGNFQGQDRIRYTAKKDRAEVKTTKAPDVVVKKTILETETFPEYAETYRGKTRYARTTYYKVNLTVENHRDEDIDLRIRDHMSSGHRVELKSSTIPPRRILNTLIWDITIPKGDKKAIIYDYEVTNWRYL
;
A
#
# COMPACT_ATOMS: atom_id res chain seq x y z
N MET A 1 89.26 11.13 -43.32
CA MET A 1 88.81 10.15 -44.34
C MET A 1 89.02 8.77 -43.71
N LYS A 2 88.06 7.94 -43.33
CA LYS A 2 86.63 7.79 -43.58
C LYS A 2 85.98 7.38 -42.26
N MET A 3 85.08 8.21 -41.75
CA MET A 3 84.15 7.88 -40.67
C MET A 3 82.78 7.85 -41.34
N GLU A 4 82.48 6.74 -42.01
CA GLU A 4 81.24 6.59 -42.78
C GLU A 4 80.87 5.12 -42.89
N MET A 5 80.51 4.50 -41.77
CA MET A 5 79.89 3.16 -41.75
C MET A 5 79.22 2.88 -40.41
N MET A 6 78.29 3.74 -39.95
CA MET A 6 77.45 3.38 -38.79
C MET A 6 76.15 4.19 -38.64
N SER A 7 75.51 4.65 -39.73
CA SER A 7 74.26 5.45 -39.61
C SER A 7 73.03 4.94 -40.37
N LYS A 8 73.04 3.75 -40.98
CA LYS A 8 71.85 3.23 -41.69
C LYS A 8 71.14 2.04 -41.04
N SER A 9 71.75 1.34 -40.09
CA SER A 9 71.10 0.17 -39.43
C SER A 9 70.29 0.50 -38.18
N ARG A 10 70.52 1.66 -37.53
CA ARG A 10 69.74 2.08 -36.35
C ARG A 10 68.47 2.86 -36.68
N LEU A 11 68.38 3.47 -37.87
CA LEU A 11 67.19 4.22 -38.28
C LEU A 11 66.05 3.30 -38.76
N ALA A 12 66.37 2.17 -39.40
CA ALA A 12 65.37 1.19 -39.85
C ALA A 12 64.73 0.40 -38.68
N ALA A 13 65.50 0.08 -37.64
CA ALA A 13 64.98 -0.61 -36.45
C ALA A 13 64.08 0.30 -35.58
N MET A 14 64.34 1.62 -35.56
CA MET A 14 63.57 2.57 -34.76
C MET A 14 62.26 3.00 -35.44
N VAL A 15 62.17 2.94 -36.77
CA VAL A 15 60.91 3.12 -37.51
C VAL A 15 60.06 1.85 -37.50
N LEU A 16 60.66 0.65 -37.46
CA LEU A 16 59.89 -0.59 -37.35
C LEU A 16 59.26 -0.79 -35.96
N ILE A 17 59.90 -0.30 -34.90
CA ILE A 17 59.33 -0.33 -33.53
C ILE A 17 58.24 0.74 -33.32
N PHE A 18 58.28 1.86 -34.06
CA PHE A 18 57.21 2.87 -33.99
C PHE A 18 55.97 2.51 -34.83
N VAL A 19 56.13 1.70 -35.88
CA VAL A 19 55.02 1.21 -36.71
C VAL A 19 54.38 -0.06 -36.13
N LEU A 20 55.07 -0.81 -35.25
CA LEU A 20 54.50 -1.98 -34.55
C LEU A 20 53.86 -1.67 -33.19
N LEU A 21 53.82 -0.40 -32.76
CA LEU A 21 53.19 0.02 -31.49
C LEU A 21 52.00 0.99 -31.64
N HIS A 22 51.61 1.36 -32.86
CA HIS A 22 50.40 2.16 -33.08
C HIS A 22 49.15 1.32 -33.43
N ASP A 23 49.28 0.01 -33.59
CA ASP A 23 48.15 -0.89 -33.90
C ASP A 23 47.59 -1.67 -32.69
N VAL A 24 47.97 -1.31 -31.46
CA VAL A 24 47.34 -1.87 -30.24
C VAL A 24 46.93 -0.77 -29.26
N MET A 25 46.35 0.30 -29.78
CA MET A 25 45.42 1.15 -29.03
C MET A 25 44.21 1.45 -29.93
N ALA A 26 43.73 0.45 -30.66
CA ALA A 26 42.30 0.41 -30.91
C ALA A 26 41.67 0.28 -29.52
N ALA A 27 41.18 1.40 -28.97
CA ALA A 27 40.25 1.36 -27.87
C ALA A 27 39.19 0.33 -28.26
N GLU A 28 39.17 -0.83 -27.61
CA GLU A 28 38.13 -1.84 -27.79
C GLU A 28 36.81 -1.09 -27.64
N SER A 29 36.17 -0.76 -28.76
CA SER A 29 34.94 -0.01 -28.73
C SER A 29 33.93 -0.94 -28.11
N ALA A 30 33.48 -0.61 -26.91
CA ALA A 30 32.56 -1.45 -26.18
C ALA A 30 31.33 -1.69 -27.06
N ARG A 31 31.11 -2.96 -27.44
CA ARG A 31 29.93 -3.32 -28.22
C ARG A 31 28.73 -3.22 -27.30
N SER A 32 27.76 -2.38 -27.68
CA SER A 32 26.52 -2.22 -26.94
C SER A 32 25.55 -3.34 -27.33
N THR A 33 25.05 -4.09 -26.34
CA THR A 33 24.02 -5.10 -26.53
C THR A 33 22.84 -4.82 -25.60
N GLU A 34 21.62 -4.82 -26.15
CA GLU A 34 20.40 -4.71 -25.37
C GLU A 34 19.89 -6.09 -24.98
N ILE A 35 19.55 -6.27 -23.71
CA ILE A 35 19.02 -7.52 -23.20
C ILE A 35 17.73 -7.28 -22.40
N LYS A 36 16.77 -8.19 -22.58
CA LYS A 36 15.60 -8.29 -21.71
C LYS A 36 15.86 -9.39 -20.69
N ILE A 37 15.72 -9.05 -19.42
CA ILE A 37 15.88 -9.99 -18.31
C ILE A 37 14.51 -10.10 -17.63
N PRO A 38 13.75 -11.18 -17.87
CA PRO A 38 12.42 -11.33 -17.31
C PRO A 38 12.47 -11.51 -15.79
N VAL A 39 11.36 -11.18 -15.12
CA VAL A 39 11.16 -11.51 -13.72
C VAL A 39 11.01 -13.02 -13.57
N ASP A 40 11.76 -13.60 -12.64
CA ASP A 40 11.71 -15.04 -12.35
C ASP A 40 10.98 -15.30 -11.02
N SER A 41 11.18 -14.43 -10.02
CA SER A 41 10.45 -14.54 -8.75
C SER A 41 10.24 -13.20 -8.08
N VAL A 42 9.14 -13.09 -7.33
CA VAL A 42 8.80 -11.94 -6.50
C VAL A 42 8.48 -12.36 -5.07
N THR A 43 9.00 -11.62 -4.11
CA THR A 43 8.64 -11.74 -2.69
C THR A 43 7.96 -10.44 -2.27
N ILE A 44 6.69 -10.50 -1.89
CA ILE A 44 5.85 -9.33 -1.60
C ILE A 44 5.67 -9.18 -0.09
N TYR A 45 5.79 -7.95 0.39
CA TYR A 45 5.65 -7.58 1.80
C TYR A 45 4.38 -6.75 2.03
N GLY A 46 3.87 -6.74 3.27
CA GLY A 46 2.63 -6.01 3.60
C GLY A 46 2.73 -4.48 3.51
N ASN A 47 3.93 -3.93 3.29
CA ASN A 47 4.24 -2.50 3.30
C ASN A 47 4.51 -1.89 1.92
N ASP A 48 3.84 -2.38 0.87
CA ASP A 48 3.98 -1.89 -0.53
C ASP A 48 5.35 -2.20 -1.19
N MET A 49 6.17 -3.03 -0.54
CA MET A 49 7.48 -3.42 -1.03
C MET A 49 7.44 -4.82 -1.68
N ALA A 50 8.24 -5.00 -2.72
CA ALA A 50 8.61 -6.32 -3.22
C ALA A 50 10.12 -6.45 -3.43
N PHE A 51 10.63 -7.65 -3.19
CA PHE A 51 11.95 -8.08 -3.63
C PHE A 51 11.79 -8.88 -4.92
N VAL A 52 12.40 -8.37 -5.99
CA VAL A 52 12.29 -8.92 -7.35
C VAL A 52 13.62 -9.59 -7.69
N LYS A 53 13.54 -10.82 -8.20
CA LYS A 53 14.67 -11.49 -8.87
C LYS A 53 14.33 -11.69 -10.34
N ARG A 54 15.28 -11.34 -11.19
CA ARG A 54 15.25 -11.53 -12.64
C ARG A 54 16.41 -12.42 -13.05
N GLY A 55 16.23 -13.17 -14.14
CA GLY A 55 17.30 -14.01 -14.66
C GLY A 55 17.08 -14.39 -16.11
N THR A 56 18.17 -14.45 -16.87
CA THR A 56 18.17 -15.04 -18.21
C THR A 56 19.56 -15.56 -18.56
N ALA A 57 19.62 -16.52 -19.48
CA ALA A 57 20.86 -16.90 -20.13
C ALA A 57 21.05 -16.07 -21.40
N VAL A 58 22.23 -15.51 -21.59
CA VAL A 58 22.60 -14.73 -22.78
C VAL A 58 23.93 -15.21 -23.34
N ASP A 59 24.01 -15.29 -24.65
CA ASP A 59 25.28 -15.56 -25.34
C ASP A 59 26.03 -14.24 -25.51
N LEU A 60 27.20 -14.13 -24.86
CA LEU A 60 28.05 -12.95 -24.92
C LEU A 60 29.25 -13.21 -25.82
N ASP A 61 29.67 -12.18 -26.55
CA ASP A 61 30.93 -12.18 -27.29
C ASP A 61 32.13 -12.00 -26.36
N LYS A 62 33.32 -12.38 -26.82
CA LYS A 62 34.56 -12.08 -26.12
C LYS A 62 34.88 -10.58 -26.21
N GLY A 63 35.26 -9.97 -25.08
CA GLY A 63 35.73 -8.58 -25.02
C GLY A 63 35.05 -7.76 -23.92
N ILE A 64 35.22 -6.44 -23.96
CA ILE A 64 34.49 -5.50 -23.10
C ILE A 64 33.13 -5.19 -23.74
N LEU A 65 32.05 -5.57 -23.07
CA LEU A 65 30.69 -5.38 -23.53
C LEU A 65 29.98 -4.33 -22.66
N GLU A 66 29.20 -3.46 -23.31
CA GLU A 66 28.23 -2.58 -22.63
C GLU A 66 26.85 -3.23 -22.75
N ILE A 67 26.33 -3.73 -21.64
CA ILE A 67 25.05 -4.44 -21.63
C ILE A 67 23.98 -3.52 -21.07
N ARG A 68 22.92 -3.30 -21.84
CA ARG A 68 21.79 -2.43 -21.49
C ARG A 68 20.57 -3.27 -21.14
N VAL A 69 20.11 -3.13 -19.90
CA VAL A 69 18.93 -3.84 -19.40
C VAL A 69 17.69 -3.02 -19.67
N LEU A 70 16.79 -3.56 -20.50
CA LEU A 70 15.52 -2.91 -20.84
C LEU A 70 14.45 -3.16 -19.77
N ASN A 71 13.51 -2.21 -19.65
CA ASN A 71 12.30 -2.31 -18.82
C ASN A 71 12.58 -2.71 -17.36
N LEU A 72 13.63 -2.16 -16.76
CA LEU A 72 13.90 -2.37 -15.35
C LEU A 72 13.03 -1.41 -14.53
N THR A 73 12.19 -1.95 -13.64
CA THR A 73 11.51 -1.10 -12.66
C THR A 73 12.53 -0.44 -11.74
N LYS A 74 12.33 0.84 -11.44
CA LYS A 74 13.21 1.62 -10.56
C LYS A 74 13.47 0.89 -9.22
N PRO A 75 14.72 0.50 -8.94
CA PRO A 75 15.13 -0.02 -7.64
C PRO A 75 15.00 1.04 -6.55
N ILE A 76 14.81 0.60 -5.32
CA ILE A 76 14.77 1.44 -4.13
C ILE A 76 15.92 1.07 -3.19
N LEU A 77 16.25 1.95 -2.24
CA LEU A 77 17.20 1.67 -1.16
C LEU A 77 18.59 1.21 -1.64
N ASP A 78 19.01 1.66 -2.84
CA ASP A 78 20.26 1.25 -3.50
C ASP A 78 20.48 -0.27 -3.52
N SER A 79 19.37 -1.03 -3.62
CA SER A 79 19.33 -2.49 -3.44
C SER A 79 19.65 -3.30 -4.70
N LEU A 80 20.10 -2.65 -5.77
CA LEU A 80 20.32 -3.29 -7.06
C LEU A 80 21.63 -4.10 -7.04
N PHE A 81 21.50 -5.41 -7.27
CA PHE A 81 22.62 -6.31 -7.51
C PHE A 81 22.49 -6.96 -8.88
N ILE A 82 23.58 -6.99 -9.64
CA ILE A 82 23.72 -7.73 -10.90
C ILE A 82 24.84 -8.75 -10.68
N TYR A 83 24.56 -10.03 -10.92
CA TYR A 83 25.49 -11.11 -10.65
C TYR A 83 25.33 -12.30 -11.60
N ASP A 84 26.39 -13.10 -11.72
CA ASP A 84 26.38 -14.33 -12.51
C ASP A 84 25.79 -15.54 -11.73
N SER A 85 25.78 -16.73 -12.33
CA SER A 85 25.35 -17.96 -11.63
C SER A 85 26.25 -18.37 -10.47
N LYS A 86 27.49 -17.87 -10.38
CA LYS A 86 28.47 -18.14 -9.32
C LYS A 86 28.44 -17.09 -8.20
N GLY A 87 27.69 -16.00 -8.37
CA GLY A 87 27.59 -14.88 -7.42
C GLY A 87 28.63 -13.77 -7.61
N SER A 88 29.39 -13.79 -8.71
CA SER A 88 30.31 -12.71 -9.07
C SER A 88 29.50 -11.46 -9.43
N LEU A 89 29.83 -10.32 -8.83
CA LEU A 89 29.13 -9.05 -9.06
C LEU A 89 29.67 -8.34 -10.30
N PHE A 90 28.78 -7.69 -11.05
CA PHE A 90 29.14 -6.84 -12.19
C PHE A 90 29.17 -5.35 -11.80
N ASP A 91 30.14 -4.60 -12.32
CA ASP A 91 30.20 -3.14 -12.20
C ASP A 91 29.14 -2.48 -13.11
N TRP A 92 28.34 -1.58 -12.55
CA TRP A 92 27.22 -0.95 -13.25
C TRP A 92 27.12 0.57 -13.02
N TYR A 93 26.48 1.27 -13.93
CA TYR A 93 26.14 2.69 -13.81
C TYR A 93 24.77 3.00 -14.41
N HIS A 94 24.13 4.04 -13.91
CA HIS A 94 22.88 4.55 -14.48
C HIS A 94 23.17 5.41 -15.71
N HIS A 95 22.46 5.14 -16.80
CA HIS A 95 22.44 5.97 -17.99
C HIS A 95 21.01 6.47 -18.26
N VAL A 96 20.85 7.70 -18.72
CA VAL A 96 19.55 8.25 -19.11
C VAL A 96 19.59 8.58 -20.60
N LYS A 97 18.89 7.79 -21.40
CA LYS A 97 18.72 8.09 -22.82
C LYS A 97 17.60 9.11 -22.98
N THR A 98 17.84 10.10 -23.84
CA THR A 98 16.85 11.12 -24.17
C THR A 98 16.34 10.88 -25.58
N GLU A 99 15.03 10.67 -25.72
CA GLU A 99 14.38 10.48 -27.02
C GLU A 99 13.30 11.55 -27.25
N ARG A 100 13.14 11.97 -28.50
CA ARG A 100 12.04 12.85 -28.92
C ARG A 100 10.96 11.98 -29.56
N VAL A 101 9.81 11.89 -28.90
CA VAL A 101 8.65 11.18 -29.43
C VAL A 101 7.58 12.18 -29.88
N ARG A 102 6.85 11.81 -30.94
CA ARG A 102 5.67 12.52 -31.41
C ARG A 102 4.45 11.87 -30.78
N GLU A 103 3.67 12.63 -30.03
CA GLU A 103 2.43 12.18 -29.41
C GLU A 103 1.28 13.05 -29.93
N TYR A 104 0.16 12.43 -30.29
CA TYR A 104 -1.06 13.12 -30.69
C TYR A 104 -2.01 13.11 -29.50
N VAL A 105 -2.33 14.28 -28.97
CA VAL A 105 -3.23 14.43 -27.82
C VAL A 105 -4.53 15.08 -28.28
N GLU A 106 -5.66 14.45 -27.96
CA GLU A 106 -6.96 15.10 -28.08
C GLU A 106 -7.12 16.13 -26.96
N LYS A 107 -7.29 17.39 -27.34
CA LYS A 107 -7.61 18.49 -26.42
C LYS A 107 -9.06 18.90 -26.62
N THR A 108 -9.82 18.92 -25.54
CA THR A 108 -11.15 19.57 -25.52
C THR A 108 -10.97 21.09 -25.60
N LEU A 109 -11.65 21.73 -26.55
CA LEU A 109 -11.57 23.17 -26.77
C LEU A 109 -12.45 23.93 -25.79
N GLY A 110 -11.95 25.07 -25.30
CA GLY A 110 -12.76 26.01 -24.54
C GLY A 110 -13.73 26.77 -25.45
N PHE A 111 -14.83 27.28 -24.89
CA PHE A 111 -15.86 27.98 -25.66
C PHE A 111 -15.32 29.15 -26.53
N ASP A 112 -14.37 29.94 -26.02
CA ASP A 112 -13.73 31.01 -26.80
C ASP A 112 -12.87 30.48 -27.94
N GLU A 113 -12.25 29.30 -27.79
CA GLU A 113 -11.47 28.65 -28.85
C GLU A 113 -12.42 28.12 -29.93
N ILE A 114 -13.52 27.49 -29.53
CA ILE A 114 -14.58 27.03 -30.44
C ILE A 114 -15.12 28.20 -31.26
N LEU A 115 -15.45 29.33 -30.62
CA LEU A 115 -15.94 30.52 -31.32
C LEU A 115 -14.93 31.04 -32.34
N LYS A 116 -13.65 31.16 -31.97
CA LYS A 116 -12.60 31.65 -32.87
C LYS A 116 -12.36 30.71 -34.04
N ASN A 117 -12.38 29.40 -33.79
CA ASN A 117 -12.21 28.38 -34.84
C ASN A 117 -13.43 28.32 -35.77
N SER A 118 -14.59 28.79 -35.31
CA SER A 118 -15.84 28.82 -36.07
C SER A 118 -16.06 30.12 -36.85
N VAL A 119 -15.06 31.02 -36.93
CA VAL A 119 -15.14 32.19 -37.82
C VAL A 119 -15.24 31.70 -39.27
N GLY A 120 -16.22 32.21 -40.00
CA GLY A 120 -16.61 31.76 -41.34
C GLY A 120 -17.74 30.73 -41.34
N SER A 121 -18.17 30.24 -40.16
CA SER A 121 -19.30 29.30 -40.05
C SER A 121 -20.62 30.04 -39.89
N GLU A 122 -21.69 29.42 -40.39
CA GLU A 122 -23.05 29.88 -40.11
C GLU A 122 -23.39 29.66 -38.64
N ILE A 123 -24.02 30.65 -38.02
CA ILE A 123 -24.43 30.61 -36.62
C ILE A 123 -25.86 31.12 -36.44
N GLU A 124 -26.50 30.68 -35.37
CA GLU A 124 -27.76 31.23 -34.88
C GLU A 124 -27.59 31.78 -33.47
N ILE A 125 -28.10 32.97 -33.24
CA ILE A 125 -28.02 33.66 -31.95
C ILE A 125 -29.42 34.05 -31.51
N ASN A 126 -29.75 33.70 -30.27
CA ASN A 126 -30.93 34.19 -29.59
C ASN A 126 -30.52 35.16 -28.49
N THR A 127 -31.03 36.39 -28.53
CA THR A 127 -30.73 37.42 -27.51
C THR A 127 -31.75 37.40 -26.37
N TYR A 128 -31.40 38.00 -25.23
CA TYR A 128 -32.36 38.21 -24.12
C TYR A 128 -33.54 39.12 -24.49
N SER A 129 -33.42 39.90 -25.56
CA SER A 129 -34.50 40.71 -26.13
C SER A 129 -35.43 39.92 -27.07
N ASN A 130 -35.35 38.59 -27.08
CA ASN A 130 -36.10 37.69 -27.95
C ASN A 130 -35.91 37.97 -29.46
N ARG A 131 -34.74 38.46 -29.85
CA ARG A 131 -34.35 38.53 -31.26
C ARG A 131 -33.58 37.26 -31.61
N SER A 132 -33.96 36.63 -32.70
CA SER A 132 -33.18 35.54 -33.32
C SER A 132 -32.45 36.11 -34.54
N LEU A 133 -31.16 35.84 -34.63
CA LEU A 133 -30.28 36.33 -35.68
C LEU A 133 -29.52 35.14 -36.25
N GLN A 134 -29.54 35.01 -37.57
CA GLN A 134 -28.79 34.00 -38.30
C GLN A 134 -27.86 34.70 -39.30
N GLY A 135 -26.68 34.12 -39.49
CA GLY A 135 -25.69 34.62 -40.44
C GLY A 135 -24.30 34.06 -40.17
N GLU A 136 -23.33 34.48 -40.98
CA GLU A 136 -21.95 33.99 -40.87
C GLU A 136 -21.19 34.71 -39.75
N LEU A 137 -20.56 33.95 -38.85
CA LEU A 137 -19.70 34.50 -37.82
C LEU A 137 -18.42 35.06 -38.44
N THR A 138 -18.28 36.38 -38.55
CA THR A 138 -17.12 37.01 -39.20
C THR A 138 -16.09 37.54 -38.23
N TRP A 139 -16.45 37.73 -36.96
CA TRP A 139 -15.53 38.29 -35.98
C TRP A 139 -15.83 37.85 -34.55
N VAL A 140 -14.78 37.57 -33.77
CA VAL A 140 -14.87 37.22 -32.35
C VAL A 140 -13.88 38.05 -31.53
N GLY A 141 -14.40 38.85 -30.60
CA GLY A 141 -13.59 39.59 -29.65
C GLY A 141 -14.02 39.35 -28.21
N ALA A 142 -13.28 39.99 -27.28
CA ALA A 142 -13.48 39.78 -25.85
C ALA A 142 -14.92 40.09 -25.38
N GLY A 143 -15.54 41.16 -25.90
CA GLY A 143 -16.88 41.59 -25.47
C GLY A 143 -17.97 41.57 -26.54
N LYS A 144 -17.61 41.36 -27.81
CA LYS A 144 -18.54 41.39 -28.96
C LYS A 144 -18.23 40.27 -29.95
N ILE A 145 -19.22 39.94 -30.76
CA ILE A 145 -19.06 39.10 -31.96
C ILE A 145 -19.71 39.79 -33.15
N GLY A 146 -19.17 39.58 -34.34
CA GLY A 146 -19.65 40.11 -35.60
C GLY A 146 -20.33 39.02 -36.43
N ILE A 147 -21.54 39.29 -36.89
CA ILE A 147 -22.30 38.41 -37.81
C ILE A 147 -22.48 39.15 -39.12
N LEU A 148 -22.13 38.53 -40.24
CA LEU A 148 -22.42 39.07 -41.56
C LEU A 148 -23.91 38.87 -41.88
N GLY A 149 -24.61 39.96 -42.12
CA GLY A 149 -25.96 39.99 -42.68
C GLY A 149 -25.97 40.70 -44.04
N ASP A 150 -27.16 40.88 -44.61
CA ASP A 150 -27.35 41.33 -46.00
C ASP A 150 -26.72 42.71 -46.32
N ASP A 151 -26.71 43.63 -45.34
CA ASP A 151 -26.24 45.02 -45.52
C ASP A 151 -24.87 45.31 -44.84
N GLY A 152 -24.20 44.28 -44.28
CA GLY A 152 -22.90 44.42 -43.62
C GLY A 152 -22.72 43.59 -42.35
N VAL A 153 -21.69 43.90 -41.55
CA VAL A 153 -21.38 43.16 -40.32
C VAL A 153 -22.06 43.78 -39.10
N LEU A 154 -22.96 43.02 -38.49
CA LEU A 154 -23.64 43.38 -37.24
C LEU A 154 -22.80 42.93 -36.04
N PHE A 155 -22.40 43.87 -35.18
CA PHE A 155 -21.70 43.56 -33.94
C PHE A 155 -22.65 43.51 -32.74
N ILE A 156 -22.66 42.37 -32.05
CA ILE A 156 -23.53 42.11 -30.89
C ILE A 156 -22.66 41.99 -29.64
N ASN A 157 -23.08 42.57 -28.51
CA ASN A 157 -22.39 42.33 -27.25
C ASN A 157 -22.64 40.90 -26.79
N ARG A 158 -21.58 40.21 -26.37
CA ARG A 158 -21.65 38.83 -25.89
C ARG A 158 -22.59 38.66 -24.70
N ARG A 159 -22.68 39.69 -23.83
CA ARG A 159 -23.58 39.71 -22.67
C ARG A 159 -25.07 39.75 -23.03
N ASP A 160 -25.41 40.18 -24.24
CA ASP A 160 -26.80 40.31 -24.68
C ASP A 160 -27.29 39.01 -25.38
N ILE A 161 -26.39 38.05 -25.58
CA ILE A 161 -26.66 36.73 -26.15
C ILE A 161 -27.14 35.79 -25.03
N ARG A 162 -28.30 35.18 -25.25
CA ARG A 162 -28.84 34.14 -24.39
C ARG A 162 -28.33 32.77 -24.81
N ASP A 163 -28.52 32.44 -26.09
CA ASP A 163 -28.12 31.16 -26.67
C ASP A 163 -27.38 31.40 -28.00
N ILE A 164 -26.37 30.57 -28.28
CA ILE A 164 -25.70 30.54 -29.58
C ILE A 164 -25.59 29.10 -30.05
N PHE A 165 -25.97 28.88 -31.30
CA PHE A 165 -25.79 27.63 -32.02
C PHE A 165 -24.79 27.86 -33.14
N ILE A 166 -23.78 27.00 -33.23
CA ILE A 166 -22.72 27.10 -34.23
C ILE A 166 -22.77 25.83 -35.07
N TYR A 167 -23.14 25.97 -36.34
CA TYR A 167 -23.27 24.82 -37.22
C TYR A 167 -21.88 24.24 -37.52
N GLY A 168 -21.71 22.94 -37.29
CA GLY A 168 -20.45 22.23 -37.57
C GLY A 168 -19.31 22.50 -36.58
N ALA A 169 -19.59 23.05 -35.39
CA ALA A 169 -18.55 23.40 -34.42
C ALA A 169 -17.68 22.20 -34.01
N GLU A 170 -16.37 22.34 -34.18
CA GLU A 170 -15.38 21.41 -33.65
C GLU A 170 -15.16 21.67 -32.15
N THR A 171 -15.39 20.66 -31.32
CA THR A 171 -15.26 20.76 -29.85
C THR A 171 -13.95 20.13 -29.33
N LYS A 172 -13.20 19.49 -30.21
CA LYS A 172 -11.93 18.83 -29.93
C LYS A 172 -10.93 19.17 -31.03
N GLU A 173 -9.67 19.30 -30.64
CA GLU A 173 -8.56 19.47 -31.56
C GLU A 173 -7.52 18.37 -31.28
N THR A 174 -6.96 17.78 -32.33
CA THR A 174 -5.81 16.89 -32.20
C THR A 174 -4.54 17.72 -32.30
N LYS A 175 -3.77 17.78 -31.22
CA LYS A 175 -2.50 18.51 -31.19
C LYS A 175 -1.33 17.54 -31.26
N GLU A 176 -0.46 17.75 -32.25
CA GLU A 176 0.85 17.10 -32.26
C GLU A 176 1.76 17.79 -31.23
N ILE A 177 2.24 17.03 -30.25
CA ILE A 177 3.22 17.49 -29.28
C ILE A 177 4.53 16.71 -29.48
N ASN A 178 5.62 17.46 -29.58
CA ASN A 178 6.97 16.90 -29.50
C ASN A 178 7.34 16.81 -28.02
N LYS A 179 7.43 15.59 -27.50
CA LYS A 179 7.77 15.33 -26.11
C LYS A 179 9.16 14.73 -26.04
N THR A 180 10.04 15.36 -25.28
CA THR A 180 11.31 14.76 -24.89
C THR A 180 11.04 13.81 -23.73
N ILE A 181 11.25 12.51 -23.94
CA ILE A 181 11.16 11.50 -22.89
C ILE A 181 12.55 11.09 -22.44
N SER A 182 12.71 10.88 -21.14
CA SER A 182 13.92 10.33 -20.54
C SER A 182 13.67 8.86 -20.21
N ILE A 183 14.43 7.97 -20.85
CA ILE A 183 14.33 6.53 -20.68
C ILE A 183 15.49 6.10 -19.78
N PRO A 184 15.24 5.68 -18.53
CA PRO A 184 16.29 5.18 -17.66
C PRO A 184 16.79 3.83 -18.18
N GLU A 185 18.10 3.71 -18.36
CA GLU A 185 18.78 2.49 -18.78
C GLU A 185 19.76 2.06 -17.68
N LEU A 186 19.70 0.79 -17.28
CA LEU A 186 20.76 0.19 -16.48
C LEU A 186 21.82 -0.35 -17.43
N VAL A 187 23.04 0.17 -17.31
CA VAL A 187 24.17 -0.26 -18.13
C VAL A 187 25.23 -0.86 -17.23
N PHE A 188 25.72 -2.05 -17.57
CA PHE A 188 26.87 -2.63 -16.90
C PHE A 188 27.94 -3.01 -17.90
N LYS A 189 29.20 -2.92 -17.48
CA LYS A 189 30.35 -3.26 -18.28
C LYS A 189 30.88 -4.59 -17.81
N GLU A 190 31.04 -5.51 -18.75
CA GLU A 190 31.60 -6.82 -18.44
C GLU A 190 32.73 -7.15 -19.40
N ARG A 191 33.84 -7.65 -18.84
CA ARG A 191 34.90 -8.30 -19.64
C ARG A 191 34.54 -9.77 -19.73
N SER A 192 33.92 -10.15 -20.84
CA SER A 192 33.40 -11.49 -21.02
C SER A 192 34.29 -12.35 -21.92
N GLU A 193 34.26 -13.66 -21.70
CA GLU A 193 34.69 -14.66 -22.67
C GLU A 193 33.51 -15.08 -23.54
N LYS A 194 33.76 -15.50 -24.78
CA LYS A 194 32.69 -15.89 -25.69
C LYS A 194 31.96 -17.13 -25.15
N GLY A 195 30.63 -17.06 -25.03
CA GLY A 195 29.83 -18.21 -24.60
C GLY A 195 28.54 -17.81 -23.90
N ARG A 196 27.87 -18.82 -23.31
CA ARG A 196 26.62 -18.63 -22.58
C ARG A 196 26.89 -18.19 -21.15
N HIS A 197 26.28 -17.08 -20.75
CA HIS A 197 26.37 -16.50 -19.41
C HIS A 197 24.99 -16.37 -18.80
N ASP A 198 24.85 -16.81 -17.55
CA ASP A 198 23.62 -16.60 -16.78
C ASP A 198 23.72 -15.27 -16.05
N ILE A 199 22.87 -14.32 -16.41
CA ILE A 199 22.82 -12.99 -15.80
C ILE A 199 21.60 -12.90 -14.91
N LYS A 200 21.82 -12.54 -13.65
CA LYS A 200 20.79 -12.38 -12.63
C LYS A 200 20.79 -10.95 -12.11
N ILE A 201 19.59 -10.46 -11.81
CA ILE A 201 19.40 -9.16 -11.17
C ILE A 201 18.48 -9.36 -9.97
N SER A 202 18.81 -8.72 -8.85
CA SER A 202 17.89 -8.61 -7.72
C SER A 202 17.82 -7.19 -7.18
N TYR A 203 16.62 -6.76 -6.81
CA TYR A 203 16.38 -5.42 -6.25
C TYR A 203 15.09 -5.39 -5.45
N LEU A 204 14.97 -4.40 -4.57
CA LEU A 204 13.71 -3.99 -3.97
C LEU A 204 13.01 -2.96 -4.85
N THR A 205 11.69 -2.97 -4.85
CA THR A 205 10.86 -1.96 -5.49
C THR A 205 9.59 -1.67 -4.70
N TRP A 206 8.95 -0.53 -4.99
CA TRP A 206 7.63 -0.17 -4.46
C TRP A 206 6.51 -0.52 -5.45
N GLY A 207 5.27 -0.53 -4.97
CA GLY A 207 4.07 -0.73 -5.80
C GLY A 207 3.57 -2.17 -5.79
N ALA A 208 4.11 -3.03 -4.93
CA ALA A 208 3.62 -4.39 -4.76
C ALA A 208 3.12 -4.54 -3.32
N ASN A 209 1.86 -4.91 -3.16
CA ASN A 209 1.27 -5.07 -1.84
C ASN A 209 0.48 -6.39 -1.78
N TRP A 210 0.46 -6.98 -0.60
CA TRP A 210 -0.46 -8.06 -0.30
C TRP A 210 -1.13 -7.84 1.06
N LYS A 211 -2.37 -8.32 1.19
CA LYS A 211 -3.16 -8.29 2.42
C LYS A 211 -3.90 -9.61 2.58
N VAL A 212 -4.36 -9.90 3.79
CA VAL A 212 -5.21 -11.07 4.06
C VAL A 212 -6.63 -10.64 4.35
N ASP A 213 -7.57 -11.35 3.73
CA ASP A 213 -9.00 -11.35 4.04
C ASP A 213 -9.37 -12.70 4.65
N TYR A 214 -9.81 -12.66 5.91
CA TYR A 214 -10.23 -13.82 6.67
C TYR A 214 -11.75 -13.91 6.66
N LYS A 215 -12.28 -15.10 6.42
CA LYS A 215 -13.72 -15.40 6.50
C LYS A 215 -13.92 -16.55 7.46
N PHE A 216 -14.58 -16.28 8.58
CA PHE A 216 -14.90 -17.27 9.58
C PHE A 216 -16.38 -17.64 9.51
N TYR A 217 -16.65 -18.94 9.41
CA TYR A 217 -17.99 -19.51 9.28
C TYR A 217 -18.26 -20.44 10.46
N THR A 218 -19.39 -20.26 11.14
CA THR A 218 -19.86 -21.16 12.20
C THR A 218 -21.37 -21.38 12.10
N ASP A 219 -21.83 -22.60 12.36
CA ASP A 219 -23.26 -22.91 12.49
C ASP A 219 -23.77 -22.77 13.93
N SER A 220 -22.86 -22.57 14.88
CA SER A 220 -23.15 -22.43 16.30
C SER A 220 -23.35 -20.97 16.69
N ASP A 221 -24.42 -20.71 17.44
CA ASP A 221 -24.64 -19.45 18.17
C ASP A 221 -24.37 -19.62 19.67
N GLU A 222 -23.64 -20.66 20.07
CA GLU A 222 -23.23 -20.88 21.45
C GLU A 222 -22.13 -19.90 21.89
N LYS A 223 -21.88 -19.81 23.21
CA LYS A 223 -20.76 -19.00 23.75
C LYS A 223 -19.38 -19.52 23.32
N THR A 224 -19.27 -20.82 23.05
CA THR A 224 -18.03 -21.45 22.59
C THR A 224 -18.37 -22.47 21.51
N GLY A 225 -17.48 -22.66 20.56
CA GLY A 225 -17.67 -23.68 19.55
C GLY A 225 -16.52 -23.72 18.57
N LYS A 226 -16.78 -24.35 17.43
CA LYS A 226 -15.85 -24.46 16.32
C LYS A 226 -16.44 -23.85 15.07
N GLY A 227 -15.57 -23.43 14.16
CA GLY A 227 -15.97 -22.96 12.84
C GLY A 227 -14.84 -23.10 11.84
N THR A 228 -15.17 -22.89 10.56
CA THR A 228 -14.20 -22.92 9.48
C THR A 228 -13.64 -21.52 9.26
N LEU A 229 -12.34 -21.35 9.40
CA LEU A 229 -11.60 -20.15 9.02
C LEU A 229 -10.98 -20.34 7.64
N GLN A 230 -11.32 -19.45 6.72
CA GLN A 230 -10.67 -19.31 5.42
C GLN A 230 -9.82 -18.06 5.40
N ALA A 231 -8.62 -18.14 4.86
CA ALA A 231 -7.74 -16.99 4.64
C ALA A 231 -7.47 -16.83 3.14
N TRP A 232 -7.66 -15.63 2.62
CA TRP A 232 -7.43 -15.29 1.22
C TRP A 232 -6.39 -14.17 1.12
N SER A 233 -5.35 -14.39 0.32
CA SER A 233 -4.41 -13.32 -0.03
C SER A 233 -5.03 -12.45 -1.12
N ILE A 234 -4.97 -11.14 -0.93
CA ILE A 234 -5.27 -10.12 -1.93
C ILE A 234 -3.93 -9.53 -2.36
N ILE A 235 -3.55 -9.74 -3.62
CA ILE A 235 -2.23 -9.37 -4.14
C ILE A 235 -2.42 -8.35 -5.25
N SER A 236 -1.82 -7.17 -5.11
CA SER A 236 -1.89 -6.10 -6.11
C SER A 236 -0.51 -5.82 -6.70
N ASN A 237 -0.42 -5.89 -8.03
CA ASN A 237 0.75 -5.45 -8.78
C ASN A 237 0.49 -4.03 -9.31
N GLN A 238 0.98 -3.02 -8.61
CA GLN A 238 1.08 -1.64 -9.08
C GLN A 238 2.53 -1.29 -9.47
N VAL A 239 3.39 -2.31 -9.59
CA VAL A 239 4.75 -2.17 -10.08
C VAL A 239 4.68 -1.79 -11.56
N GLY A 240 5.67 -1.03 -12.03
CA GLY A 240 5.71 -0.51 -13.39
C GLY A 240 5.82 -1.56 -14.51
N GLU A 241 5.77 -2.86 -14.19
CA GLU A 241 6.00 -3.99 -15.09
C GLU A 241 5.00 -5.14 -14.87
N ASP A 242 4.78 -5.93 -15.93
CA ASP A 242 4.05 -7.19 -15.84
C ASP A 242 4.92 -8.27 -15.19
N TRP A 243 4.29 -9.17 -14.43
CA TRP A 243 4.92 -10.40 -13.98
C TRP A 243 4.29 -11.57 -14.70
N ASP A 244 5.02 -12.12 -15.66
CA ASP A 244 4.58 -13.26 -16.46
C ASP A 244 5.25 -14.54 -15.95
N ASP A 245 4.44 -15.53 -15.57
CA ASP A 245 4.91 -16.84 -15.11
C ASP A 245 6.00 -16.76 -14.02
N VAL A 246 5.73 -16.09 -12.90
CA VAL A 246 6.71 -15.88 -11.82
C VAL A 246 6.46 -16.78 -10.61
N ARG A 247 7.53 -17.16 -9.90
CA ARG A 247 7.39 -17.71 -8.53
C ARG A 247 7.03 -16.58 -7.56
N MET A 248 6.06 -16.81 -6.68
CA MET A 248 5.54 -15.78 -5.78
C MET A 248 5.63 -16.21 -4.32
N LYS A 249 6.19 -15.34 -3.49
CA LYS A 249 6.22 -15.49 -2.03
C LYS A 249 5.54 -14.29 -1.37
N LEU A 250 4.78 -14.54 -0.32
CA LEU A 250 4.13 -13.53 0.51
C LEU A 250 4.70 -13.60 1.92
N VAL A 251 5.18 -12.48 2.44
CA VAL A 251 5.84 -12.42 3.76
C VAL A 251 4.92 -11.80 4.78
N VAL A 252 4.62 -12.53 5.85
CA VAL A 252 3.90 -12.02 7.02
C VAL A 252 4.82 -11.06 7.77
N GLY A 253 4.41 -9.79 7.84
CA GLY A 253 5.25 -8.70 8.32
C GLY A 253 6.05 -8.05 7.19
N TYR A 254 7.06 -7.27 7.56
CA TYR A 254 7.93 -6.59 6.59
C TYR A 254 9.23 -6.14 7.27
N PRO A 255 10.33 -6.02 6.50
CA PRO A 255 11.59 -5.52 7.04
C PRO A 255 11.50 -4.03 7.37
N LEU A 256 12.24 -3.63 8.41
CA LEU A 256 12.40 -2.23 8.78
C LEU A 256 13.28 -1.50 7.75
N VAL A 257 12.82 -0.34 7.28
CA VAL A 257 13.53 0.51 6.32
C VAL A 257 13.68 1.93 6.89
N LEU A 258 14.81 2.58 6.62
CA LEU A 258 15.13 3.91 7.18
C LEU A 258 14.21 5.03 6.68
N TYR A 259 13.67 4.87 5.47
CA TYR A 259 12.79 5.86 4.82
C TYR A 259 11.51 5.17 4.32
N PRO A 260 10.55 4.87 5.21
CA PRO A 260 9.31 4.23 4.81
C PRO A 260 8.49 5.17 3.91
N ARG A 261 7.96 4.63 2.81
CA ARG A 261 7.03 5.36 1.96
C ARG A 261 5.73 5.58 2.72
N ALA A 262 5.17 6.79 2.67
CA ALA A 262 3.80 7.02 3.11
C ALA A 262 2.86 6.28 2.14
N ILE A 263 2.31 5.15 2.60
CA ILE A 263 1.32 4.40 1.83
C ILE A 263 -0.01 5.17 1.97
N PRO A 264 -0.58 5.72 0.88
CA PRO A 264 -1.89 6.34 0.95
C PRO A 264 -2.88 5.27 1.45
N THR A 265 -3.65 5.60 2.49
CA THR A 265 -4.75 4.73 2.91
C THR A 265 -5.71 4.58 1.72
N PRO A 266 -5.99 3.36 1.24
CA PRO A 266 -6.90 3.19 0.12
C PRO A 266 -8.26 3.80 0.49
N ILE A 267 -8.76 4.68 -0.38
CA ILE A 267 -10.10 5.25 -0.24
C ILE A 267 -11.09 4.09 -0.33
N ARG A 268 -11.80 3.81 0.78
CA ARG A 268 -12.75 2.71 0.96
C ARG A 268 -14.05 2.92 0.18
N ARG A 269 -14.02 3.06 -1.15
CA ARG A 269 -15.27 3.15 -1.93
C ARG A 269 -15.58 1.89 -2.72
N ASP A 270 -14.60 1.23 -3.32
CA ASP A 270 -14.90 0.19 -4.32
C ASP A 270 -14.85 -1.25 -3.77
N TYR A 271 -14.16 -1.47 -2.65
CA TYR A 271 -14.02 -2.80 -2.03
C TYR A 271 -15.31 -3.31 -1.35
N VAL A 272 -16.17 -2.40 -0.90
CA VAL A 272 -17.42 -2.75 -0.18
C VAL A 272 -18.43 -3.39 -1.13
N TYR A 273 -18.55 -2.89 -2.36
CA TYR A 273 -19.60 -3.34 -3.29
C TYR A 273 -19.33 -4.73 -3.91
N LYS A 274 -18.08 -5.12 -4.15
CA LYS A 274 -17.75 -6.48 -4.66
C LYS A 274 -17.82 -7.56 -3.58
N ALA A 275 -17.46 -7.23 -2.34
CA ALA A 275 -17.61 -8.15 -1.21
C ALA A 275 -19.09 -8.45 -0.94
N MET A 276 -19.96 -7.43 -0.94
CA MET A 276 -21.41 -7.59 -0.77
C MET A 276 -22.08 -8.42 -1.89
N ALA A 277 -21.55 -8.39 -3.12
CA ALA A 277 -22.09 -9.17 -4.23
C ALA A 277 -21.76 -10.67 -4.12
N MET A 278 -20.59 -11.04 -3.58
CA MET A 278 -20.25 -12.43 -3.26
C MET A 278 -20.98 -12.94 -2.00
N GLU A 279 -21.37 -12.04 -1.10
CA GLU A 279 -22.08 -12.36 0.15
C GLU A 279 -23.54 -12.78 -0.06
N ALA A 280 -24.15 -12.40 -1.19
CA ALA A 280 -25.55 -12.72 -1.48
C ALA A 280 -25.82 -14.19 -1.87
N GLU A 281 -24.78 -14.98 -2.17
CA GLU A 281 -24.91 -16.38 -2.62
C GLU A 281 -24.39 -17.42 -1.62
N ALA A 282 -23.85 -17.00 -0.47
CA ALA A 282 -23.28 -17.95 0.49
C ALA A 282 -24.38 -18.70 1.24
N GLY A 283 -24.56 -19.99 0.90
CA GLY A 283 -25.35 -20.93 1.69
C GLY A 283 -24.83 -21.09 3.13
N LEU A 284 -25.49 -21.95 3.90
CA LEU A 284 -25.21 -22.17 5.33
C LEU A 284 -23.74 -22.56 5.63
N ALA A 285 -23.03 -23.19 4.67
CA ALA A 285 -21.69 -23.75 4.86
C ALA A 285 -20.59 -22.95 4.14
N ALA A 286 -19.38 -23.00 4.68
CA ALA A 286 -18.18 -22.45 4.03
C ALA A 286 -17.97 -23.11 2.65
N PRO A 287 -17.75 -22.33 1.58
CA PRO A 287 -17.51 -22.92 0.26
C PRO A 287 -16.22 -23.76 0.30
N PRO A 288 -16.13 -24.89 -0.44
CA PRO A 288 -14.90 -25.65 -0.53
C PRO A 288 -13.82 -24.78 -1.18
N VAL A 289 -12.63 -24.78 -0.59
CA VAL A 289 -11.49 -23.99 -1.04
C VAL A 289 -10.25 -24.87 -1.04
N GLU A 290 -9.53 -24.88 -2.17
CA GLU A 290 -8.26 -25.58 -2.31
C GLU A 290 -7.11 -24.67 -1.90
N GLU A 291 -6.24 -25.14 -1.00
CA GLU A 291 -5.08 -24.37 -0.52
C GLU A 291 -4.05 -24.26 -1.64
N ARG A 292 -3.56 -23.05 -1.93
CA ARG A 292 -2.59 -22.82 -3.02
C ARG A 292 -1.21 -22.43 -2.53
N PHE A 293 -0.98 -22.39 -1.22
CA PHE A 293 0.28 -21.97 -0.63
C PHE A 293 0.90 -23.04 0.25
N VAL A 294 2.23 -23.11 0.20
CA VAL A 294 3.04 -23.81 1.20
C VAL A 294 3.61 -22.75 2.13
N SER A 295 3.44 -22.97 3.43
CA SER A 295 4.01 -22.09 4.45
C SER A 295 5.37 -22.60 4.91
N GLU A 296 6.34 -21.71 5.02
CA GLU A 296 7.64 -21.97 5.64
C GLU A 296 8.00 -20.84 6.61
N SER A 297 8.80 -21.15 7.64
CA SER A 297 9.37 -20.15 8.54
C SER A 297 10.81 -19.85 8.12
N ILE A 298 11.12 -18.58 7.85
CA ILE A 298 12.47 -18.10 7.53
C ILE A 298 12.86 -17.06 8.57
N GLY A 299 13.69 -17.47 9.54
CA GLY A 299 14.03 -16.63 10.69
C GLY A 299 12.76 -16.26 11.48
N GLU A 300 12.50 -14.97 11.64
CA GLU A 300 11.32 -14.43 12.33
C GLU A 300 10.09 -14.26 11.41
N TYR A 301 10.21 -14.59 10.12
CA TYR A 301 9.15 -14.40 9.14
C TYR A 301 8.42 -15.70 8.82
N CYS A 302 7.09 -15.63 8.74
CA CYS A 302 6.29 -16.65 8.08
C CYS A 302 6.13 -16.28 6.60
N VAL A 303 6.45 -17.21 5.71
CA VAL A 303 6.42 -17.01 4.26
C VAL A 303 5.44 -17.99 3.63
N TYR A 304 4.50 -17.47 2.85
CA TYR A 304 3.61 -18.27 2.02
C TYR A 304 4.14 -18.27 0.59
N GLU A 305 4.62 -19.43 0.12
CA GLU A 305 5.02 -19.64 -1.28
C GLU A 305 3.85 -20.22 -2.07
N LEU A 306 3.47 -19.54 -3.15
CA LEU A 306 2.42 -20.02 -4.04
C LEU A 306 2.93 -21.27 -4.77
N MET A 307 2.16 -22.35 -4.72
CA MET A 307 2.54 -23.67 -5.29
C MET A 307 2.78 -23.59 -6.81
N ASP A 308 1.94 -22.84 -7.51
CA ASP A 308 2.03 -22.63 -8.95
C ASP A 308 2.72 -21.30 -9.28
N ARG A 309 3.36 -21.26 -10.44
CA ARG A 309 3.79 -19.99 -11.03
C ARG A 309 2.56 -19.19 -11.48
N VAL A 310 2.67 -17.87 -11.44
CA VAL A 310 1.54 -16.98 -11.67
C VAL A 310 1.89 -15.83 -12.60
N THR A 311 0.93 -15.49 -13.46
CA THR A 311 0.94 -14.22 -14.19
C THR A 311 0.06 -13.19 -13.49
N LEU A 312 0.61 -11.99 -13.27
CA LEU A 312 -0.06 -10.85 -12.67
C LEU A 312 0.35 -9.57 -13.40
N LYS A 313 -0.59 -9.00 -14.17
CA LYS A 313 -0.35 -7.83 -15.00
C LYS A 313 -0.22 -6.56 -14.19
N LYS A 314 0.47 -5.55 -14.75
CA LYS A 314 0.52 -4.22 -14.17
C LYS A 314 -0.88 -3.66 -13.97
N GLY A 315 -1.17 -3.16 -12.77
CA GLY A 315 -2.46 -2.65 -12.35
C GLY A 315 -3.43 -3.74 -11.85
N GLU A 316 -3.10 -5.02 -12.00
CA GLU A 316 -3.99 -6.13 -11.65
C GLU A 316 -3.99 -6.42 -10.14
N THR A 317 -5.15 -6.85 -9.64
CA THR A 317 -5.30 -7.40 -8.28
C THR A 317 -5.90 -8.79 -8.37
N ARG A 318 -5.27 -9.78 -7.75
CA ARG A 318 -5.72 -11.18 -7.73
C ARG A 318 -5.90 -11.69 -6.31
N TYR A 319 -6.77 -12.69 -6.19
CA TYR A 319 -7.13 -13.34 -4.93
C TYR A 319 -6.71 -14.80 -4.99
N PHE A 320 -6.00 -15.27 -3.96
CA PHE A 320 -5.62 -16.67 -3.85
C PHE A 320 -5.93 -17.18 -2.44
N PRO A 321 -6.51 -18.38 -2.31
CA PRO A 321 -6.75 -18.97 -1.00
C PRO A 321 -5.44 -19.46 -0.39
N ILE A 322 -5.20 -19.06 0.86
CA ILE A 322 -4.03 -19.47 1.66
C ILE A 322 -4.34 -20.79 2.36
N PHE A 323 -5.40 -20.83 3.16
CA PHE A 323 -5.81 -22.03 3.89
C PHE A 323 -7.32 -22.04 4.17
N SER A 324 -7.85 -23.23 4.46
CA SER A 324 -9.18 -23.42 5.05
C SER A 324 -9.08 -24.45 6.18
N LYS A 325 -9.24 -24.00 7.43
CA LYS A 325 -9.01 -24.84 8.62
C LYS A 325 -10.12 -24.66 9.66
N GLU A 326 -10.38 -25.71 10.43
CA GLU A 326 -11.25 -25.63 11.61
C GLU A 326 -10.50 -24.93 12.76
N VAL A 327 -11.16 -23.96 13.40
CA VAL A 327 -10.64 -23.20 14.54
C VAL A 327 -11.70 -23.11 15.64
N GLU A 328 -11.24 -22.88 16.87
CA GLU A 328 -12.11 -22.70 18.02
C GLU A 328 -12.41 -21.21 18.24
N PHE A 329 -13.64 -20.91 18.68
CA PHE A 329 -14.05 -19.56 18.99
C PHE A 329 -14.72 -19.45 20.37
N ARG A 330 -14.66 -18.23 20.92
CA ARG A 330 -15.44 -17.82 22.08
C ARG A 330 -16.18 -16.51 21.79
N LYS A 331 -17.50 -16.52 21.91
CA LYS A 331 -18.36 -15.35 21.79
C LYS A 331 -18.53 -14.67 23.15
N ARG A 332 -18.23 -13.37 23.22
CA ARG A 332 -18.39 -12.55 24.44
C ARG A 332 -18.80 -11.12 24.11
N TYR A 333 -19.03 -10.31 25.14
CA TYR A 333 -19.18 -8.86 25.02
C TYR A 333 -17.90 -8.15 25.44
N LEU A 334 -17.65 -6.98 24.86
CA LEU A 334 -16.54 -6.09 25.17
C LEU A 334 -17.06 -4.69 25.43
N TRP A 335 -16.69 -4.13 26.57
CA TRP A 335 -16.75 -2.71 26.84
C TRP A 335 -15.33 -2.17 27.01
N ASP A 336 -14.89 -1.35 26.07
CA ASP A 336 -13.65 -0.58 26.20
C ASP A 336 -14.03 0.88 26.41
N THR A 337 -13.70 1.42 27.59
CA THR A 337 -14.13 2.77 28.00
C THR A 337 -13.55 3.87 27.13
N SER A 338 -12.48 3.60 26.36
CA SER A 338 -11.97 4.54 25.37
C SER A 338 -12.96 4.80 24.23
N ASN A 339 -13.91 3.88 24.02
CA ASN A 339 -14.97 3.99 23.01
C ASN A 339 -16.29 4.53 23.60
N GLY A 340 -16.24 5.11 24.80
CA GLY A 340 -17.40 5.63 25.51
C GLY A 340 -18.26 4.53 26.12
N GLU A 341 -19.58 4.78 26.17
CA GLU A 341 -20.59 3.89 26.78
C GLU A 341 -21.16 2.90 25.76
N THR A 342 -20.31 2.33 24.91
CA THR A 342 -20.72 1.36 23.89
C THR A 342 -20.12 -0.01 24.16
N THR A 343 -20.97 -1.02 24.12
CA THR A 343 -20.58 -2.43 24.17
C THR A 343 -20.64 -3.06 22.78
N TYR A 344 -19.74 -3.99 22.53
CA TYR A 344 -19.65 -4.75 21.28
C TYR A 344 -19.74 -6.23 21.55
N LYS A 345 -20.42 -6.98 20.68
CA LYS A 345 -20.27 -8.44 20.58
C LYS A 345 -18.94 -8.73 19.89
N ILE A 346 -18.13 -9.59 20.50
CA ILE A 346 -16.83 -10.02 19.98
C ILE A 346 -16.79 -11.53 19.80
N TYR A 347 -16.06 -11.96 18.78
CA TYR A 347 -15.58 -13.34 18.64
C TYR A 347 -14.08 -13.34 18.92
N GLU A 348 -13.66 -14.13 19.90
CA GLU A 348 -12.25 -14.45 20.13
C GLU A 348 -11.96 -15.77 19.42
N ILE A 349 -11.20 -15.74 18.32
CA ILE A 349 -10.84 -16.92 17.54
C ILE A 349 -9.41 -17.32 17.88
N GLU A 350 -9.20 -18.55 18.31
CA GLU A 350 -7.87 -19.06 18.68
C GLU A 350 -7.08 -19.52 17.46
N ASN A 351 -5.82 -19.07 17.36
CA ASN A 351 -4.91 -19.57 16.36
C ASN A 351 -4.34 -20.92 16.77
N THR A 352 -5.08 -21.97 16.42
CA THR A 352 -4.72 -23.38 16.61
C THR A 352 -3.73 -23.90 15.56
N LEU A 353 -3.39 -23.08 14.55
CA LEU A 353 -2.50 -23.46 13.45
C LEU A 353 -1.02 -23.32 13.84
N ASP A 354 -0.15 -23.94 13.05
CA ASP A 354 1.29 -23.85 13.26
C ASP A 354 1.88 -22.48 12.88
N ASN A 355 1.22 -21.77 11.97
CA ASN A 355 1.67 -20.49 11.46
C ASN A 355 0.94 -19.31 12.12
N PRO A 356 1.61 -18.16 12.27
CA PRO A 356 0.94 -16.94 12.69
C PRO A 356 0.00 -16.41 11.60
N TRP A 357 -1.05 -15.70 12.02
CA TRP A 357 -1.93 -14.97 11.13
C TRP A 357 -1.40 -13.56 10.91
N ALA A 358 -1.32 -13.13 9.65
CA ALA A 358 -1.00 -11.76 9.28
C ALA A 358 -2.12 -10.80 9.71
N GLU A 359 -1.78 -9.54 9.95
CA GLU A 359 -2.78 -8.47 10.05
C GLU A 359 -3.65 -8.44 8.78
N GLY A 360 -4.95 -8.32 8.97
CA GLY A 360 -5.90 -8.43 7.88
C GLY A 360 -7.32 -8.08 8.31
N ILE A 361 -8.21 -8.09 7.32
CA ILE A 361 -9.64 -7.91 7.53
C ILE A 361 -10.24 -9.28 7.89
N PHE A 362 -11.15 -9.31 8.86
CA PHE A 362 -11.74 -10.53 9.38
C PHE A 362 -13.26 -10.41 9.43
N SER A 363 -13.94 -11.18 8.60
CA SER A 363 -15.40 -11.26 8.50
C SER A 363 -15.93 -12.48 9.24
N VAL A 364 -17.05 -12.31 9.96
CA VAL A 364 -17.71 -13.38 10.71
C VAL A 364 -19.08 -13.69 10.10
N TYR A 365 -19.34 -14.96 9.81
CA TYR A 365 -20.59 -15.49 9.31
C TYR A 365 -21.13 -16.55 10.28
N VAL A 366 -22.39 -16.40 10.70
CA VAL A 366 -23.07 -17.33 11.60
C VAL A 366 -24.30 -17.88 10.89
N LYS A 367 -24.40 -19.20 10.73
CA LYS A 367 -25.48 -19.87 9.99
C LYS A 367 -25.70 -19.21 8.62
N GLY A 368 -24.62 -19.02 7.86
CA GLY A 368 -24.61 -18.32 6.56
C GLY A 368 -24.80 -16.79 6.59
N ASN A 369 -25.14 -16.18 7.73
CA ASN A 369 -25.45 -14.75 7.81
C ASN A 369 -24.24 -13.92 8.26
N PHE A 370 -23.91 -12.87 7.51
CA PHE A 370 -22.87 -11.91 7.89
C PHE A 370 -23.20 -11.21 9.22
N GLN A 371 -22.28 -11.29 10.19
CA GLN A 371 -22.44 -10.70 11.52
C GLN A 371 -21.65 -9.40 11.71
N GLY A 372 -20.63 -9.18 10.89
CA GLY A 372 -19.75 -8.03 10.99
C GLY A 372 -18.32 -8.34 10.59
N GLN A 373 -17.50 -7.29 10.59
CA GLN A 373 -16.12 -7.32 10.15
C GLN A 373 -15.27 -6.39 11.01
N ASP A 374 -14.07 -6.83 11.35
CA ASP A 374 -13.06 -6.02 12.03
C ASP A 374 -11.68 -6.21 11.37
N ARG A 375 -10.71 -5.40 11.78
CA ARG A 375 -9.30 -5.62 11.45
C ARG A 375 -8.60 -6.33 12.60
N ILE A 376 -8.05 -7.50 12.33
CA ILE A 376 -7.20 -8.21 13.29
C ILE A 376 -5.75 -7.78 13.13
N ARG A 377 -4.99 -7.81 14.22
CA ARG A 377 -3.55 -7.63 14.19
C ARG A 377 -2.86 -8.98 13.92
N TYR A 378 -1.54 -8.94 13.77
CA TYR A 378 -0.72 -10.14 13.84
C TYR A 378 -1.14 -11.01 15.03
N THR A 379 -1.48 -12.26 14.76
CA THR A 379 -1.93 -13.22 15.78
C THR A 379 -0.97 -14.40 15.81
N ALA A 380 -0.15 -14.48 16.86
CA ALA A 380 0.82 -15.54 17.01
C ALA A 380 0.16 -16.93 17.17
N LYS A 381 0.95 -17.99 17.02
CA LYS A 381 0.50 -19.35 17.34
C LYS A 381 0.02 -19.41 18.80
N LYS A 382 -1.14 -20.02 19.03
CA LYS A 382 -1.85 -20.11 20.32
C LYS A 382 -2.34 -18.78 20.91
N ASP A 383 -2.24 -17.68 20.16
CA ASP A 383 -2.85 -16.42 20.52
C ASP A 383 -4.27 -16.32 19.95
N ARG A 384 -5.01 -15.26 20.30
CA ARG A 384 -6.40 -15.06 19.88
C ARG A 384 -6.59 -13.79 19.07
N ALA A 385 -7.28 -13.92 17.95
CA ALA A 385 -7.82 -12.78 17.21
C ALA A 385 -9.15 -12.34 17.85
N GLU A 386 -9.25 -11.08 18.26
CA GLU A 386 -10.51 -10.49 18.75
C GLU A 386 -11.18 -9.70 17.63
N VAL A 387 -12.40 -10.09 17.26
CA VAL A 387 -13.14 -9.53 16.13
C VAL A 387 -14.44 -8.92 16.64
N LYS A 388 -14.55 -7.58 16.61
CA LYS A 388 -15.81 -6.89 16.91
C LYS A 388 -16.78 -7.03 15.75
N THR A 389 -18.02 -7.40 16.05
CA THR A 389 -19.04 -7.67 15.02
C THR A 389 -20.14 -6.63 15.03
N THR A 390 -20.88 -6.53 16.14
CA THR A 390 -22.03 -5.62 16.27
C THR A 390 -22.07 -4.93 17.63
N LYS A 391 -22.77 -3.81 17.73
CA LYS A 391 -23.06 -3.13 19.00
C LYS A 391 -24.12 -3.91 19.78
N ALA A 392 -24.08 -3.82 21.10
CA ALA A 392 -24.99 -4.54 21.98
C ALA A 392 -25.76 -3.59 22.91
N PRO A 393 -26.79 -2.87 22.40
CA PRO A 393 -27.50 -1.86 23.19
C PRO A 393 -28.18 -2.41 24.46
N ASP A 394 -28.51 -3.71 24.48
CA ASP A 394 -29.10 -4.39 25.65
C ASP A 394 -28.11 -4.62 26.81
N VAL A 395 -26.82 -4.30 26.61
CA VAL A 395 -25.80 -4.30 27.67
C VAL A 395 -25.41 -2.86 27.92
N VAL A 396 -26.08 -2.24 28.89
CA VAL A 396 -25.92 -0.82 29.23
C VAL A 396 -24.72 -0.67 30.17
N VAL A 397 -23.82 0.24 29.83
CA VAL A 397 -22.57 0.44 30.56
C VAL A 397 -22.34 1.92 30.82
N LYS A 398 -21.72 2.25 31.96
CA LYS A 398 -21.45 3.64 32.34
C LYS A 398 -20.22 3.75 33.23
N LYS A 399 -19.33 4.69 32.88
CA LYS A 399 -18.14 5.04 33.68
C LYS A 399 -18.37 6.39 34.35
N THR A 400 -18.28 6.43 35.67
CA THR A 400 -18.40 7.65 36.47
C THR A 400 -17.16 7.84 37.32
N ILE A 401 -16.56 9.03 37.30
CA ILE A 401 -15.54 9.41 38.28
C ILE A 401 -16.28 9.87 39.54
N LEU A 402 -16.17 9.11 40.62
CA LEU A 402 -16.82 9.41 41.90
C LEU A 402 -16.07 10.50 42.67
N GLU A 403 -14.74 10.48 42.61
CA GLU A 403 -13.89 11.38 43.37
C GLU A 403 -12.61 11.68 42.59
N THR A 404 -12.13 12.91 42.70
CA THR A 404 -10.82 13.32 42.21
C THR A 404 -10.24 14.33 43.18
N GLU A 405 -9.09 14.02 43.76
CA GLU A 405 -8.39 14.89 44.69
C GLU A 405 -6.96 15.08 44.21
N THR A 406 -6.48 16.32 44.17
CA THR A 406 -5.08 16.61 43.85
C THR A 406 -4.39 17.11 45.11
N PHE A 407 -3.44 16.33 45.60
CA PHE A 407 -2.66 16.68 46.78
C PHE A 407 -1.71 17.85 46.47
N PRO A 408 -1.38 18.69 47.48
CA PRO A 408 -0.38 19.73 47.33
C PRO A 408 0.94 19.19 46.79
N GLU A 409 1.60 19.99 45.96
CA GLU A 409 2.92 19.67 45.44
C GLU A 409 3.95 19.62 46.57
N TYR A 410 4.82 18.62 46.55
CA TYR A 410 5.91 18.49 47.53
C TYR A 410 7.25 18.26 46.83
N ALA A 411 8.33 18.77 47.42
CA ALA A 411 9.68 18.59 46.91
C ALA A 411 10.29 17.28 47.44
N GLU A 412 10.99 16.55 46.58
CA GLU A 412 11.78 15.37 46.95
C GLU A 412 13.13 15.34 46.22
N THR A 413 14.14 14.78 46.87
CA THR A 413 15.48 14.63 46.30
C THR A 413 15.58 13.30 45.56
N TYR A 414 15.87 13.33 44.26
CA TYR A 414 16.10 12.14 43.45
C TYR A 414 17.43 12.24 42.70
N ARG A 415 18.34 11.29 42.96
CA ARG A 415 19.70 11.25 42.38
C ARG A 415 20.46 12.59 42.52
N GLY A 416 20.36 13.21 43.70
CA GLY A 416 21.05 14.47 44.00
C GLY A 416 20.45 15.74 43.36
N LYS A 417 19.30 15.63 42.70
CA LYS A 417 18.54 16.77 42.17
C LYS A 417 17.18 16.88 42.87
N THR A 418 16.75 18.10 43.17
CA THR A 418 15.39 18.36 43.65
C THR A 418 14.42 18.18 42.48
N ARG A 419 13.38 17.38 42.69
CA ARG A 419 12.21 17.32 41.81
C ARG A 419 10.95 17.59 42.63
N TYR A 420 9.94 18.14 42.00
CA TYR A 420 8.64 18.35 42.61
C TYR A 420 7.67 17.26 42.17
N ALA A 421 6.95 16.68 43.12
CA ALA A 421 5.97 15.65 42.89
C ALA A 421 4.56 16.19 43.13
N ARG A 422 3.65 15.90 42.20
CA ARG A 422 2.22 16.20 42.32
C ARG A 422 1.43 14.93 42.10
N THR A 423 0.62 14.54 43.09
CA THR A 423 -0.18 13.32 43.04
C THR A 423 -1.66 13.66 42.95
N THR A 424 -2.36 13.01 42.03
CA THR A 424 -3.82 13.07 41.90
C THR A 424 -4.43 11.70 42.16
N TYR A 425 -5.34 11.63 43.11
CA TYR A 425 -6.18 10.47 43.43
C TYR A 425 -7.44 10.49 42.57
N TYR A 426 -7.85 9.30 42.14
CA TYR A 426 -9.08 9.07 41.38
C TYR A 426 -9.83 7.89 41.97
N LYS A 427 -11.15 8.04 42.15
CA LYS A 427 -12.08 6.94 42.45
C LYS A 427 -13.07 6.81 41.31
N VAL A 428 -13.14 5.64 40.71
CA VAL A 428 -13.92 5.38 39.49
C VAL A 428 -14.95 4.28 39.76
N ASN A 429 -16.16 4.46 39.24
CA ASN A 429 -17.22 3.47 39.25
C ASN A 429 -17.61 3.08 37.82
N LEU A 430 -17.53 1.78 37.53
CA LEU A 430 -17.96 1.18 36.29
C LEU A 430 -19.24 0.38 36.56
N THR A 431 -20.36 0.81 36.00
CA THR A 431 -21.64 0.10 36.14
C THR A 431 -22.01 -0.60 34.84
N VAL A 432 -22.51 -1.83 34.96
CA VAL A 432 -22.97 -2.66 33.85
C VAL A 432 -24.36 -3.19 34.20
N GLU A 433 -25.28 -3.14 33.25
CA GLU A 433 -26.64 -3.65 33.38
C GLU A 433 -26.95 -4.54 32.17
N ASN A 434 -27.34 -5.78 32.43
CA ASN A 434 -27.66 -6.77 31.41
C ASN A 434 -29.18 -6.86 31.23
N HIS A 435 -29.72 -6.26 30.17
CA HIS A 435 -31.14 -6.37 29.84
C HIS A 435 -31.48 -7.60 28.98
N ARG A 436 -30.50 -8.46 28.68
CA ARG A 436 -30.74 -9.70 27.93
C ARG A 436 -31.43 -10.73 28.79
N ASP A 437 -32.03 -11.70 28.12
CA ASP A 437 -32.72 -12.83 28.71
C ASP A 437 -31.81 -14.05 29.01
N GLU A 438 -30.50 -13.82 29.00
CA GLU A 438 -29.43 -14.80 29.22
C GLU A 438 -28.26 -14.19 30.01
N ASP A 439 -27.43 -15.04 30.61
CA ASP A 439 -26.19 -14.63 31.25
C ASP A 439 -25.15 -14.23 30.20
N ILE A 440 -24.51 -13.07 30.37
CA ILE A 440 -23.49 -12.59 29.43
C ILE A 440 -22.09 -12.68 30.04
N ASP A 441 -21.11 -13.06 29.22
CA ASP A 441 -19.70 -12.91 29.57
C ASP A 441 -19.20 -11.58 28.99
N LEU A 442 -18.76 -10.68 29.86
CA LEU A 442 -18.33 -9.32 29.51
C LEU A 442 -16.85 -9.12 29.87
N ARG A 443 -16.08 -8.66 28.88
CA ARG A 443 -14.76 -8.05 29.09
C ARG A 443 -14.91 -6.55 29.24
N ILE A 444 -14.36 -6.02 30.32
CA ILE A 444 -14.26 -4.59 30.55
C ILE A 444 -12.79 -4.20 30.45
N ARG A 445 -12.48 -3.21 29.60
CA ARG A 445 -11.17 -2.55 29.54
C ARG A 445 -11.34 -1.11 29.93
N ASP A 446 -10.68 -0.71 31.02
CA ASP A 446 -10.60 0.68 31.41
C ASP A 446 -9.15 1.18 31.43
N HIS A 447 -8.95 2.46 31.15
CA HIS A 447 -7.63 3.07 31.02
C HIS A 447 -7.47 4.13 32.10
N MET A 448 -6.51 3.91 32.99
CA MET A 448 -6.10 4.90 33.99
C MET A 448 -5.36 6.06 33.32
N SER A 449 -5.49 7.25 33.90
CA SER A 449 -4.73 8.42 33.47
C SER A 449 -3.23 8.13 33.49
N SER A 450 -2.52 8.64 32.46
CA SER A 450 -1.07 8.49 32.38
C SER A 450 -0.35 9.52 33.25
N GLY A 451 0.81 9.14 33.76
CA GLY A 451 1.72 9.99 34.49
C GLY A 451 3.04 9.27 34.71
N HIS A 452 3.98 9.92 35.39
CA HIS A 452 5.29 9.32 35.61
C HIS A 452 5.24 8.09 36.53
N ARG A 453 4.30 8.04 37.47
CA ARG A 453 3.96 6.85 38.26
C ARG A 453 2.45 6.72 38.36
N VAL A 454 1.94 5.51 38.14
CA VAL A 454 0.51 5.19 38.24
C VAL A 454 0.33 3.98 39.15
N GLU A 455 -0.45 4.11 40.22
CA GLU A 455 -0.60 3.09 41.26
C GLU A 455 -2.08 2.79 41.48
N LEU A 456 -2.52 1.57 41.15
CA LEU A 456 -3.82 1.06 41.55
C LEU A 456 -3.81 0.80 43.06
N LYS A 457 -4.73 1.42 43.80
CA LYS A 457 -4.82 1.29 45.26
C LYS A 457 -5.75 0.16 45.67
N SER A 458 -6.96 0.14 45.11
CA SER A 458 -7.92 -0.92 45.37
C SER A 458 -8.87 -1.13 44.19
N SER A 459 -9.56 -2.27 44.19
CA SER A 459 -10.68 -2.55 43.30
C SER A 459 -11.62 -3.55 43.95
N THR A 460 -12.92 -3.34 43.83
CA THR A 460 -13.94 -4.27 44.37
C THR A 460 -13.88 -5.65 43.69
N ILE A 461 -13.42 -5.70 42.45
CA ILE A 461 -13.12 -6.94 41.72
C ILE A 461 -11.69 -6.83 41.20
N PRO A 462 -10.76 -7.74 41.54
CA PRO A 462 -9.38 -7.65 41.07
C PRO A 462 -9.28 -7.66 39.53
N PRO A 463 -8.64 -6.65 38.90
CA PRO A 463 -8.36 -6.66 37.47
C PRO A 463 -7.07 -7.41 37.13
N ARG A 464 -6.98 -7.92 35.90
CA ARG A 464 -5.69 -8.11 35.25
C ARG A 464 -5.19 -6.75 34.77
N ARG A 465 -4.00 -6.34 35.22
CA ARG A 465 -3.39 -5.05 34.85
C ARG A 465 -2.29 -5.23 33.81
N ILE A 466 -2.36 -4.46 32.72
CA ILE A 466 -1.30 -4.34 31.72
C ILE A 466 -1.03 -2.85 31.55
N LEU A 467 0.14 -2.39 32.03
CA LEU A 467 0.49 -0.96 32.10
C LEU A 467 -0.62 -0.15 32.82
N ASN A 468 -1.26 0.78 32.12
CA ASN A 468 -2.34 1.62 32.65
C ASN A 468 -3.73 1.09 32.27
N THR A 469 -3.83 -0.07 31.63
CA THR A 469 -5.09 -0.72 31.29
C THR A 469 -5.46 -1.76 32.35
N LEU A 470 -6.67 -1.65 32.87
CA LEU A 470 -7.31 -2.60 33.77
C LEU A 470 -8.30 -3.45 32.96
N ILE A 471 -8.21 -4.77 33.12
CA ILE A 471 -9.03 -5.73 32.37
C ILE A 471 -9.78 -6.62 33.35
N TRP A 472 -11.10 -6.65 33.25
CA TRP A 472 -11.97 -7.57 33.98
C TRP A 472 -12.69 -8.47 32.99
N ASP A 473 -12.73 -9.77 33.28
CA ASP A 473 -13.55 -10.74 32.58
C ASP A 473 -14.58 -11.26 33.60
N ILE A 474 -15.85 -10.88 33.45
CA ILE A 474 -16.92 -11.19 34.40
C ILE A 474 -18.16 -11.73 33.70
N THR A 475 -18.91 -12.60 34.38
CA THR A 475 -20.25 -12.99 33.96
C THR A 475 -21.28 -12.11 34.67
N ILE A 476 -22.19 -11.52 33.90
CA ILE A 476 -23.35 -10.77 34.39
C ILE A 476 -24.59 -11.65 34.16
N PRO A 477 -25.27 -12.09 35.23
CA PRO A 477 -26.50 -12.87 35.09
C PRO A 477 -27.58 -12.13 34.29
N LYS A 478 -28.53 -12.89 33.75
CA LYS A 478 -29.74 -12.37 33.11
C LYS A 478 -30.43 -11.29 33.97
N GLY A 479 -30.69 -10.13 33.40
CA GLY A 479 -31.41 -9.04 34.09
C GLY A 479 -30.63 -8.35 35.22
N ASP A 480 -29.38 -8.75 35.47
CA ASP A 480 -28.62 -8.31 36.65
C ASP A 480 -27.81 -7.04 36.37
N LYS A 481 -27.41 -6.38 37.46
CA LYS A 481 -26.59 -5.17 37.46
C LYS A 481 -25.37 -5.35 38.34
N LYS A 482 -24.19 -5.02 37.81
CA LYS A 482 -22.93 -5.04 38.56
C LYS A 482 -22.23 -3.68 38.54
N ALA A 483 -21.49 -3.42 39.62
CA ALA A 483 -20.62 -2.26 39.74
C ALA A 483 -19.20 -2.70 40.12
N ILE A 484 -18.21 -2.11 39.45
CA ILE A 484 -16.80 -2.22 39.81
C ILE A 484 -16.34 -0.84 40.25
N ILE A 485 -15.93 -0.73 41.51
CA ILE A 485 -15.35 0.50 42.05
C ILE A 485 -13.86 0.25 42.22
N TYR A 486 -13.04 1.13 41.70
CA TYR A 486 -11.60 1.07 41.87
C TYR A 486 -11.03 2.47 42.06
N ASP A 487 -9.87 2.54 42.68
CA ASP A 487 -9.18 3.80 42.93
C ASP A 487 -7.68 3.68 42.65
N TYR A 488 -7.12 4.79 42.20
CA TYR A 488 -5.72 4.85 41.79
C TYR A 488 -5.14 6.24 41.98
N GLU A 489 -3.82 6.31 42.07
CA GLU A 489 -3.06 7.54 42.13
C GLU A 489 -2.18 7.71 40.90
N VAL A 490 -2.04 8.95 40.46
CA VAL A 490 -1.10 9.35 39.41
C VAL A 490 -0.16 10.40 39.98
N THR A 491 1.13 10.10 40.01
CA THR A 491 2.18 11.04 40.42
C THR A 491 2.93 11.54 39.19
N ASN A 492 3.07 12.87 39.10
CA ASN A 492 3.87 13.55 38.09
C ASN A 492 5.05 14.25 38.74
N TRP A 493 6.24 14.09 38.14
CA TRP A 493 7.45 14.78 38.56
C TRP A 493 7.81 15.91 37.61
N ARG A 494 8.29 17.02 38.17
CA ARG A 494 8.92 18.11 37.43
C ARG A 494 10.30 18.36 38.01
N TYR A 495 11.30 18.41 37.13
CA TYR A 495 12.66 18.82 37.50
C TYR A 495 12.77 20.34 37.35
N LEU A 496 13.51 20.98 38.27
CA LEU A 496 14.00 22.34 38.09
C LEU A 496 15.24 22.35 37.18
#